data_AF-A0A3B9STP0-F1
#
_entry.id   AF-A0A3B9STP0-F1
#
_cell.length_a   1.000
_cell.length_b   1.000
_cell.length_c   1.000
_cell.angle_alpha   90.00
_cell.angle_beta   90.00
_cell.angle_gamma   90.00
#
_symmetry.space_group_name_H-M   'P 1'
#
loop_
_entity.id
_entity.type
_entity.pdbx_description
1 polymer ?
#
loop_
_entity_poly.entity_id
_entity_poly.type
_entity_poly.pdbx_seq_one_letter_code
_entity_poly.pdbx_strand_id
1 'polypeptide(L)'
;EQGITRPQLREQFCQAYIYNKESCAACWARFYCGGGCHANNIAFNDSIFSPNPLFCRLMKKRLECALYLQVKNFKKNFCLNGEFKNG
;
A
#
# COMPACT_ATOMS: atom_id res chain seq x y z
N GLU A 1 -5.48 36.50 2.59
CA GLU A 1 -5.24 35.12 3.02
C GLU A 1 -3.97 34.62 2.34
N GLN A 2 -2.96 34.21 3.11
CA GLN A 2 -1.70 33.71 2.52
C GLN A 2 -1.91 32.24 2.09
N GLY A 3 -1.69 31.93 0.82
CA GLY A 3 -1.82 30.58 0.25
C GLY A 3 -0.69 29.64 0.66
N ILE A 4 -0.22 28.79 -0.25
CA ILE A 4 0.90 27.87 0.03
C ILE A 4 2.19 28.66 0.29
N THR A 5 2.69 28.63 1.53
CA THR A 5 3.90 29.36 1.94
C THR A 5 5.19 28.55 1.82
N ARG A 6 5.10 27.23 1.63
CA ARG A 6 6.24 26.30 1.55
C ARG A 6 6.12 25.36 0.34
N PRO A 7 6.30 25.84 -0.89
CA PRO A 7 6.12 25.04 -2.11
C PRO A 7 7.09 23.85 -2.18
N GLN A 8 8.27 23.95 -1.58
CA GLN A 8 9.25 22.85 -1.56
C GLN A 8 8.75 21.67 -0.73
N LEU A 9 8.03 21.93 0.37
CA LEU A 9 7.45 20.87 1.19
C LEU A 9 6.35 20.14 0.42
N ARG A 10 5.49 20.89 -0.29
CA ARG A 10 4.50 20.29 -1.20
C ARG A 10 5.19 19.37 -2.22
N GLU A 11 6.27 19.83 -2.85
CA GLU A 11 7.00 19.02 -3.83
C GLU A 11 7.57 17.75 -3.18
N GLN A 12 8.17 17.84 -2.00
CA GLN A 12 8.67 16.67 -1.26
C GLN A 12 7.57 15.62 -1.01
N PHE A 13 6.36 16.04 -0.62
CA PHE A 13 5.23 15.13 -0.46
C PHE A 13 4.78 14.51 -1.79
N CYS A 14 4.73 15.30 -2.87
CA CYS A 14 4.42 14.80 -4.21
C CYS A 14 5.44 13.76 -4.68
N GLN A 15 6.72 13.90 -4.31
CA GLN A 15 7.78 12.94 -4.63
C GLN A 15 7.79 11.69 -3.75
N ALA A 16 7.05 11.65 -2.63
CA ALA A 16 7.04 10.53 -1.69
C ALA A 16 6.11 9.37 -2.10
N TYR A 17 6.11 8.99 -3.38
CA TYR A 17 5.32 7.87 -3.94
C TYR A 17 6.13 6.57 -4.07
N ILE A 18 5.45 5.49 -4.48
CA ILE A 18 5.98 4.11 -4.43
C ILE A 18 7.27 3.86 -5.21
N TYR A 19 7.54 4.59 -6.30
CA TYR A 19 8.75 4.38 -7.10
C TYR A 19 9.96 5.14 -6.54
N ASN A 20 9.74 6.20 -5.76
CA ASN A 20 10.79 6.99 -5.13
C ASN A 20 11.15 6.49 -3.72
N LYS A 21 10.56 5.37 -3.30
CA LYS A 21 10.91 4.66 -2.07
C LYS A 21 11.57 3.35 -2.49
N GLU A 22 12.89 3.24 -2.36
CA GLU A 22 13.69 2.10 -2.87
C GLU A 22 13.10 0.74 -2.50
N SER A 23 12.75 0.54 -1.23
CA SER A 23 12.15 -0.71 -0.74
C SER A 23 10.75 -0.97 -1.30
N CYS A 24 9.98 0.06 -1.67
CA CYS A 24 8.68 -0.08 -2.30
C CYS A 24 8.79 -0.39 -3.79
N ALA A 25 9.77 0.19 -4.49
CA ALA A 25 10.00 -0.07 -5.91
C ALA A 25 10.23 -1.59 -6.16
N ALA A 26 10.97 -2.25 -5.27
CA ALA A 26 11.21 -3.70 -5.30
C ALA A 26 10.08 -4.57 -4.69
N CYS A 27 9.03 -3.98 -4.11
CA CYS A 27 8.01 -4.71 -3.34
C CYS A 27 6.86 -5.22 -4.21
N TRP A 28 6.48 -6.50 -4.05
CA TRP A 28 5.32 -7.10 -4.74
C TRP A 28 3.98 -6.47 -4.33
N ALA A 29 3.89 -5.96 -3.10
CA ALA A 29 2.66 -5.41 -2.53
C ALA A 29 2.47 -3.90 -2.78
N ARG A 30 3.38 -3.26 -3.53
CA ARG A 30 3.45 -1.78 -3.66
C ARG A 30 2.15 -1.15 -4.17
N PHE A 31 1.45 -1.80 -5.09
CA PHE A 31 0.18 -1.30 -5.63
C PHE A 31 -1.02 -1.53 -4.70
N TYR A 32 -0.89 -2.43 -3.73
CA TYR A 32 -1.92 -2.65 -2.72
C TYR A 32 -1.78 -1.70 -1.53
N CYS A 33 -0.55 -1.34 -1.14
CA CYS A 33 -0.30 -0.55 0.08
C CYS A 33 0.10 0.90 -0.15
N GLY A 34 0.40 1.31 -1.38
CA GLY A 34 0.72 2.70 -1.73
C GLY A 34 2.02 3.27 -1.10
N GLY A 35 2.87 2.44 -0.51
CA GLY A 35 4.11 2.88 0.13
C GLY A 35 3.99 3.29 1.61
N GLY A 36 2.85 2.97 2.23
CA GLY A 36 2.61 3.13 3.68
C GLY A 36 2.35 4.57 4.13
N CYS A 37 2.01 4.71 5.41
CA CYS A 37 1.71 6.01 6.02
C CYS A 37 2.97 6.89 6.13
N HIS A 38 2.92 8.11 5.59
CA HIS A 38 4.04 9.05 5.66
C HIS A 38 4.39 9.47 7.08
N ALA A 39 3.40 9.68 7.96
CA ALA A 39 3.65 10.02 9.36
C ALA A 39 4.39 8.90 10.10
N ASN A 40 4.03 7.64 9.82
CA ASN A 40 4.71 6.48 10.38
C ASN A 40 6.16 6.35 9.87
N ASN A 41 6.39 6.66 8.60
CA ASN A 41 7.73 6.64 8.04
C ASN A 41 8.64 7.70 8.70
N ILE A 42 8.12 8.90 8.95
CA ILE A 42 8.85 9.93 9.72
C ILE A 42 9.09 9.44 11.15
N ALA A 43 8.05 8.99 11.86
CA ALA A 43 8.15 8.66 13.28
C ALA A 43 9.14 7.53 13.61
N PHE A 44 9.42 6.65 12.65
CA PHE A 44 10.29 5.48 12.86
C PHE A 44 11.61 5.52 12.10
N ASN A 45 11.70 6.27 10.99
CA ASN A 45 12.89 6.29 10.13
C ASN A 45 13.34 7.73 9.79
N ASP A 46 12.76 8.76 10.43
CA ASP A 46 13.05 10.17 10.21
C ASP A 46 12.95 10.64 8.74
N SER A 47 12.21 9.91 7.91
CA SER A 47 12.10 10.19 6.48
C SER A 47 10.78 9.68 5.91
N ILE A 48 10.08 10.52 5.14
CA ILE A 48 8.89 10.11 4.38
C ILE A 48 9.22 9.08 3.29
N PHE A 49 10.48 9.02 2.82
CA PHE A 49 10.94 8.13 1.74
C PHE A 49 11.30 6.73 2.23
N SER A 50 11.39 6.51 3.55
CA SER A 50 11.81 5.25 4.13
C SER A 50 10.66 4.61 4.91
N PRO A 51 9.99 3.57 4.36
CA PRO A 51 8.95 2.83 5.08
C PRO A 51 9.49 2.03 6.27
N ASN A 52 8.72 1.97 7.36
CA ASN A 52 9.08 1.12 8.51
C ASN A 52 9.02 -0.38 8.12
N PRO A 53 10.13 -1.13 8.18
CA PRO A 53 10.18 -2.53 7.75
C PRO A 53 9.21 -3.47 8.49
N LEU A 54 8.97 -3.22 9.79
CA LEU A 54 8.05 -4.03 10.60
C LEU A 54 6.61 -3.88 10.10
N PHE A 55 6.15 -2.65 9.90
CA PHE A 55 4.82 -2.38 9.38
C PHE A 55 4.66 -2.87 7.94
N CYS A 56 5.71 -2.80 7.12
CA CYS A 56 5.70 -3.39 5.78
C CYS A 56 5.49 -4.92 5.83
N ARG A 57 6.14 -5.64 6.75
CA ARG A 57 5.92 -7.08 6.94
C ARG A 57 4.49 -7.39 7.39
N LEU A 58 3.98 -6.64 8.36
CA LEU A 58 2.61 -6.80 8.85
C LEU A 58 1.58 -6.56 7.74
N MET A 59 1.76 -5.51 6.95
CA MET A 59 0.87 -5.18 5.84
C MET A 59 0.88 -6.27 4.76
N LYS A 60 2.07 -6.76 4.39
CA LYS A 60 2.18 -7.90 3.45
C LYS A 60 1.43 -9.12 3.96
N LYS A 61 1.53 -9.44 5.26
CA LYS A 61 0.79 -10.56 5.83
C LYS A 61 -0.72 -10.35 5.82
N ARG A 62 -1.18 -9.12 6.11
CA ARG A 62 -2.61 -8.76 6.00
C ARG A 62 -3.12 -8.93 4.56
N LEU A 63 -2.33 -8.55 3.57
CA LEU A 63 -2.66 -8.72 2.15
C LEU A 63 -2.72 -10.19 1.75
N GLU A 64 -1.75 -11.01 2.17
CA GLU A 64 -1.81 -12.48 1.96
C GLU A 64 -3.12 -13.07 2.50
N CYS A 65 -3.50 -12.72 3.74
CA CYS A 65 -4.73 -13.19 4.36
C CYS A 65 -5.98 -12.68 3.61
N ALA A 66 -5.99 -11.41 3.21
CA ALA A 66 -7.11 -10.82 2.49
C ALA A 66 -7.31 -11.49 1.11
N LEU A 67 -6.24 -11.69 0.36
CA LEU A 67 -6.27 -12.39 -0.94
C LEU A 67 -6.74 -13.85 -0.77
N TYR A 68 -6.25 -14.55 0.25
CA TYR A 68 -6.72 -15.90 0.56
C TYR A 68 -8.23 -15.93 0.86
N LEU A 69 -8.70 -15.03 1.71
CA LEU A 69 -10.13 -14.92 2.05
C LEU A 69 -10.97 -14.56 0.83
N GLN A 70 -10.50 -13.66 -0.03
CA GLN A 70 -11.18 -13.30 -1.27
C GLN A 70 -11.32 -14.51 -2.20
N VAL A 71 -10.25 -15.27 -2.41
CA VAL A 71 -10.29 -16.50 -3.23
C VAL A 71 -11.18 -17.56 -2.59
N LYS A 72 -11.11 -17.75 -1.27
CA LYS A 72 -11.95 -18.70 -0.54
C LYS A 72 -13.43 -18.33 -0.66
N ASN A 73 -13.76 -17.05 -0.52
CA ASN A 73 -15.13 -16.55 -0.67
C ASN A 73 -15.61 -16.66 -2.11
N PHE A 74 -14.76 -16.36 -3.09
CA PHE A 74 -15.06 -16.55 -4.50
C PHE A 74 -15.36 -18.01 -4.82
N LYS A 75 -14.53 -18.95 -4.35
CA LYS A 75 -14.78 -20.40 -4.50
C LYS A 75 -16.06 -20.84 -3.80
N LYS A 76 -16.33 -20.37 -2.57
CA LYS A 76 -17.57 -20.69 -1.85
C LYS A 76 -18.79 -20.21 -2.64
N ASN A 77 -18.77 -18.98 -3.13
CA ASN A 77 -19.85 -18.41 -3.94
C ASN A 77 -20.01 -19.16 -5.27
N PHE A 78 -18.90 -19.58 -5.89
CA PHE A 78 -18.92 -20.40 -7.09
C PHE A 78 -19.58 -21.77 -6.85
N CYS A 79 -19.19 -22.48 -5.78
CA CYS A 79 -19.79 -23.77 -5.43
C CYS A 79 -21.26 -23.67 -5.02
N LEU A 80 -21.68 -22.57 -4.39
CA LEU A 80 -23.07 -22.35 -3.96
C LEU A 80 -23.99 -21.92 -5.11
N ASN A 81 -23.46 -21.20 -6.10
CA ASN A 81 -24.28 -20.58 -7.14
C ASN A 81 -24.22 -21.30 -8.49
N GLY A 82 -23.38 -22.32 -8.68
CA GLY A 82 -23.44 -23.28 -9.80
C GLY A 82 -23.37 -22.72 -11.22
N GLU A 83 -23.23 -21.41 -11.43
CA GLU A 83 -23.30 -20.80 -12.75
C GLU A 83 -22.04 -20.00 -13.06
N PHE A 84 -21.14 -20.63 -13.82
CA PHE A 84 -20.21 -19.93 -14.69
C PHE A 84 -21.06 -19.39 -15.86
N LYS A 85 -21.65 -18.20 -15.73
CA LYS A 85 -22.03 -17.45 -16.94
C LYS A 85 -20.72 -16.94 -17.54
N ASN A 86 -20.16 -17.76 -18.42
CA ASN A 86 -19.05 -17.42 -19.30
C ASN A 86 -19.32 -16.04 -19.91
N GLY A 87 -18.38 -15.12 -19.71
CA GLY A 87 -18.13 -14.07 -20.70
C GLY A 87 -17.20 -14.63 -21.76
#